data_AF-A0A7W0V6E3-F1
#
_entry.id   AF-A0A7W0V6E3-F1
#
_cell.length_a   1.000
_cell.length_b   1.000
_cell.length_c   1.000
_cell.angle_alpha   90.00
_cell.angle_beta   90.00
_cell.angle_gamma   90.00
#
_symmetry.space_group_name_H-M   'P 1'
#
loop_
_entity.id
_entity.type
_entity.pdbx_description
1 polymer ?
#
loop_
_entity_poly.entity_id
_entity_poly.type
_entity_poly.pdbx_seq_one_letter_code
_entity_poly.pdbx_strand_id
1 'polypeptide(L)'
;MHRLLAVAVALSLLLRVDAVAAVAQDASPAAGLDIPDPSECTIEPRSADELRALFREAAATPVASAVASPTPAVPPPGDPADEQTMAEINATWRQFIACVNAGDLARVFAFLSDHKVRGDFVFDVASGASEDDLIPYLMATPVPLPAGAAAPVFPFQDVRVLDDGRVAVVAPDEGDQGEVLIFIKDGDRWLVDYQFYLTQGGTPEAGTPTT
;
A
#
# COMPACT_ATOMS: atom_id res chain seq x y z
N MET A 1 -2.94 61.55 -38.22
CA MET A 1 -3.72 60.31 -38.10
C MET A 1 -3.08 59.29 -39.02
N HIS A 2 -2.32 58.37 -38.42
CA HIS A 2 -1.40 57.48 -39.12
C HIS A 2 -2.13 56.19 -39.54
N ARG A 3 -1.85 55.78 -40.78
CA ARG A 3 -1.82 54.39 -41.27
C ARG A 3 -3.18 53.73 -41.55
N LEU A 4 -3.58 53.75 -42.82
CA LEU A 4 -4.51 52.77 -43.37
C LEU A 4 -3.87 52.12 -44.61
N LEU A 5 -3.91 50.78 -44.56
CA LEU A 5 -3.72 49.79 -45.61
C LEU A 5 -2.34 49.69 -46.27
N ALA A 6 -1.56 48.75 -45.74
CA ALA A 6 -0.49 48.09 -46.47
C ALA A 6 -0.78 46.58 -46.54
N VAL A 7 -0.89 46.12 -47.79
CA VAL A 7 -0.43 44.83 -48.31
C VAL A 7 -1.36 43.62 -48.16
N ALA A 8 -1.79 43.20 -49.35
CA ALA A 8 -2.41 41.93 -49.69
C ALA A 8 -1.36 40.82 -49.90
N VAL A 9 -1.82 39.57 -49.74
CA VAL A 9 -1.31 38.31 -50.35
C VAL A 9 -0.04 37.67 -49.76
N ALA A 10 -0.24 36.54 -49.06
CA ALA A 10 0.52 35.28 -49.17
C ALA A 10 -0.19 34.21 -48.30
N LEU A 11 -1.12 33.45 -48.87
CA LEU A 11 -0.90 32.10 -49.40
C LEU A 11 -0.53 31.07 -48.31
N SER A 12 -1.59 30.47 -47.75
CA SER A 12 -1.74 29.03 -47.53
C SER A 12 -0.50 28.27 -47.04
N LEU A 13 -0.24 28.31 -45.73
CA LEU A 13 0.66 27.37 -45.07
C LEU A 13 -0.11 26.55 -44.01
N LEU A 14 -0.56 25.38 -44.45
CA LEU A 14 -0.60 24.10 -43.72
C LEU A 14 -0.83 24.16 -42.20
N LEU A 15 -2.09 24.10 -41.76
CA LEU A 15 -2.44 23.55 -40.45
C LEU A 15 -3.06 22.17 -40.66
N ARG A 16 -2.21 21.16 -40.88
CA ARG A 16 -2.59 19.78 -40.58
C ARG A 16 -2.44 19.61 -39.07
N VAL A 17 -3.56 19.72 -38.37
CA VAL A 17 -3.68 19.18 -37.02
C VAL A 17 -3.74 17.67 -37.21
N ASP A 18 -2.58 17.02 -37.25
CA ASP A 18 -2.55 15.58 -37.06
C ASP A 18 -3.11 15.34 -35.65
N ALA A 19 -4.32 14.80 -35.61
CA ALA A 19 -4.86 14.25 -34.39
C ALA A 19 -3.84 13.23 -33.91
N VAL A 20 -3.09 13.58 -32.87
CA VAL A 20 -2.33 12.62 -32.09
C VAL A 20 -3.41 11.68 -31.56
N ALA A 21 -3.57 10.54 -32.23
CA ALA A 21 -4.36 9.46 -31.70
C ALA A 21 -3.76 9.18 -30.33
N ALA A 22 -4.51 9.51 -29.27
CA ALA A 22 -4.22 9.01 -27.96
C ALA A 22 -4.23 7.48 -28.11
N VAL A 23 -3.05 6.90 -28.18
CA VAL A 23 -2.85 5.48 -27.92
C VAL A 23 -3.22 5.31 -26.46
N ALA A 24 -4.51 5.08 -26.19
CA ALA A 24 -4.91 4.38 -25.01
C ALA A 24 -4.08 3.10 -25.03
N GLN A 25 -3.13 2.99 -24.10
CA GLN A 25 -2.48 1.71 -23.88
C GLN A 25 -3.59 0.79 -23.38
N ASP A 26 -4.15 -0.02 -24.28
CA ASP A 26 -4.86 -1.24 -23.93
C ASP A 26 -3.82 -2.12 -23.24
N ALA A 27 -3.62 -1.88 -21.94
CA ALA A 27 -3.03 -2.86 -21.07
C ALA A 27 -3.92 -4.10 -21.23
N SER A 28 -3.41 -5.11 -21.94
CA SER A 28 -4.09 -6.40 -22.02
C SER A 28 -4.42 -6.80 -20.59
N PRO A 29 -5.67 -7.16 -20.27
CA PRO A 29 -6.01 -7.64 -18.93
C PRO A 29 -5.00 -8.73 -18.56
N ALA A 30 -4.46 -8.69 -17.35
CA ALA A 30 -3.58 -9.73 -16.84
C ALA A 30 -4.37 -11.04 -16.73
N ALA A 31 -4.53 -11.72 -17.86
CA ALA A 31 -5.32 -12.93 -17.97
C ALA A 31 -4.61 -14.03 -17.17
N GLY A 32 -5.24 -14.45 -16.07
CA GLY A 32 -4.76 -15.56 -15.23
C GLY A 32 -4.25 -15.18 -13.85
N LEU A 33 -4.25 -13.91 -13.45
CA LEU A 33 -4.04 -13.53 -12.05
C LEU A 33 -5.33 -13.70 -11.24
N ASP A 34 -5.19 -14.15 -9.98
CA ASP A 34 -6.29 -14.16 -9.02
C ASP A 34 -6.50 -12.74 -8.48
N ILE A 35 -7.57 -12.09 -8.93
CA ILE A 35 -7.91 -10.71 -8.56
C ILE A 35 -9.18 -10.77 -7.71
N PRO A 36 -9.12 -10.46 -6.41
CA PRO A 36 -10.31 -10.40 -5.56
C PRO A 36 -11.30 -9.35 -6.07
N ASP A 37 -12.57 -9.73 -6.15
CA ASP A 37 -13.64 -8.82 -6.54
C ASP A 37 -13.84 -7.76 -5.44
N PRO A 38 -14.04 -6.48 -5.77
CA PRO A 38 -14.31 -5.43 -4.79
C PRO A 38 -15.43 -5.77 -3.79
N SER A 39 -16.44 -6.55 -4.20
CA SER A 39 -17.54 -6.98 -3.34
C SER A 39 -17.15 -8.01 -2.27
N GLU A 40 -15.96 -8.63 -2.36
CA GLU A 40 -15.41 -9.48 -1.29
C GLU A 40 -15.01 -8.66 -0.04
N CYS A 41 -14.87 -7.33 -0.16
CA CYS A 41 -14.59 -6.43 0.95
C CYS A 41 -15.82 -6.26 1.87
N THR A 42 -15.92 -7.09 2.90
CA THR A 42 -17.12 -7.11 3.79
C THR A 42 -16.88 -6.59 5.20
N ILE A 43 -15.64 -6.21 5.55
CA ILE A 43 -15.14 -6.00 6.92
C ILE A 43 -15.84 -5.02 7.89
N GLU A 44 -16.62 -4.02 7.53
CA GLU A 44 -16.97 -2.86 8.39
C GLU A 44 -15.82 -1.86 8.50
N PRO A 45 -16.03 -0.62 8.03
CA PRO A 45 -15.00 0.41 8.04
C PRO A 45 -14.69 0.88 9.46
N ARG A 46 -13.48 1.40 9.66
CA ARG A 46 -13.22 2.25 10.81
C ARG A 46 -14.06 3.52 10.73
N SER A 47 -14.46 4.02 11.89
CA SER A 47 -15.24 5.26 11.94
C SER A 47 -14.35 6.49 11.79
N ALA A 48 -14.93 7.60 11.31
CA ALA A 48 -14.20 8.87 11.24
C ALA A 48 -13.73 9.34 12.62
N ASP A 49 -14.53 9.14 13.67
CA ASP A 49 -14.21 9.54 15.04
C ASP A 49 -13.01 8.76 15.60
N GLU A 50 -12.97 7.46 15.32
CA GLU A 50 -11.86 6.58 15.68
C GLU A 50 -10.56 6.99 14.97
N LEU A 51 -10.61 7.20 13.65
CA LEU A 51 -9.44 7.64 12.90
C LEU A 51 -8.95 9.04 13.35
N ARG A 52 -9.87 9.96 13.70
CA ARG A 52 -9.50 11.26 14.30
C ARG A 52 -8.84 11.10 15.66
N ALA A 53 -9.33 10.20 16.50
CA ALA A 53 -8.73 9.94 17.80
C ALA A 53 -7.27 9.46 17.63
N LEU A 54 -7.05 8.47 16.76
CA LEU A 54 -5.71 7.94 16.48
C LEU A 54 -4.79 8.99 15.85
N PHE A 55 -5.31 9.82 14.94
CA PHE A 55 -4.54 10.91 14.34
C PHE A 55 -4.06 11.92 15.40
N ARG A 56 -4.93 12.32 16.33
CA ARG A 56 -4.58 13.26 17.41
C ARG A 56 -3.58 12.67 18.39
N GLU A 57 -3.70 11.38 18.69
CA GLU A 57 -2.70 10.67 19.50
C GLU A 57 -1.32 10.64 18.82
N ALA A 58 -1.29 10.36 17.51
CA ALA A 58 -0.06 10.42 16.72
C ALA A 58 0.54 11.83 16.70
N ALA A 59 -0.29 12.88 16.48
CA ALA A 59 0.15 14.26 16.46
C ALA A 59 0.65 14.78 17.83
N ALA A 60 0.14 14.22 18.93
CA ALA A 60 0.60 14.52 20.29
C ALA A 60 1.91 13.80 20.66
N THR A 61 2.32 12.80 19.88
CA THR A 61 3.56 12.07 20.10
C THR A 61 4.72 12.91 19.57
N PRO A 62 5.71 13.29 20.42
CA PRO A 62 6.88 14.00 19.94
C PRO A 62 7.58 13.14 18.89
N VAL A 63 7.80 13.69 17.69
CA VAL A 63 8.68 13.07 16.70
C VAL A 63 10.09 13.15 17.30
N ALA A 64 10.47 12.12 18.06
CA ALA A 64 11.86 11.95 18.43
C ALA A 64 12.66 11.94 17.13
N SER A 65 13.85 12.52 17.13
CA SER A 65 14.83 12.22 16.07
C SER A 65 15.15 10.73 16.19
N ALA A 66 14.31 9.91 15.56
CA ALA A 66 14.48 8.48 15.52
C ALA A 66 15.78 8.27 14.76
N VAL A 67 16.82 7.85 15.49
CA VAL A 67 17.92 7.15 14.84
C VAL A 67 17.24 5.93 14.23
N ALA A 68 17.11 5.92 12.90
CA ALA A 68 16.47 4.82 12.21
C ALA A 68 17.22 3.54 12.63
N SER A 69 16.53 2.66 13.35
CA SER A 69 17.04 1.32 13.58
C SER A 69 17.23 0.68 12.21
N PRO A 70 18.38 0.05 11.93
CA PRO A 70 18.60 -0.57 10.65
C PRO A 70 17.51 -1.60 10.41
N THR A 71 16.86 -1.54 9.25
CA THR A 71 15.85 -2.52 8.88
C THR A 71 16.51 -3.90 8.76
N PRO A 72 15.86 -4.99 9.19
CA PRO A 72 16.45 -6.31 9.12
C PRO A 72 16.79 -6.75 7.68
N ALA A 73 17.86 -7.53 7.52
CA ALA A 73 18.20 -8.18 6.26
C ALA A 73 17.44 -9.50 6.03
N VAL A 74 16.86 -10.06 7.09
CA VAL A 74 16.08 -11.31 7.05
C VAL A 74 14.78 -11.13 7.85
N PRO A 75 13.72 -11.88 7.50
CA PRO A 75 12.49 -11.90 8.29
C PRO A 75 12.76 -12.35 9.73
N PRO A 76 11.92 -11.94 10.70
CA PRO A 76 12.04 -12.40 12.07
C PRO A 76 11.94 -13.93 12.12
N PRO A 77 12.79 -14.61 12.92
CA PRO A 77 12.69 -16.05 13.07
C PRO A 77 11.37 -16.43 13.74
N GLY A 78 10.83 -17.59 13.38
CA GLY A 78 9.63 -18.15 13.97
C GLY A 78 9.37 -19.57 13.50
N ASP A 79 8.47 -20.27 14.19
CA ASP A 79 8.05 -21.62 13.83
C ASP A 79 7.06 -21.56 12.66
N PRO A 80 7.02 -22.57 11.76
CA PRO A 80 5.96 -22.66 10.76
C PRO A 80 4.58 -22.63 11.42
N ALA A 81 3.68 -21.80 10.88
CA ALA A 81 2.29 -21.78 11.31
C ALA A 81 1.55 -23.08 10.95
N ASP A 82 0.52 -23.41 11.73
CA ASP A 82 -0.39 -24.50 11.37
C ASP A 82 -1.29 -24.14 10.18
N GLU A 83 -1.95 -25.16 9.60
CA GLU A 83 -2.79 -24.99 8.41
C GLU A 83 -3.95 -24.01 8.64
N GLN A 84 -4.51 -23.99 9.86
CA GLN A 84 -5.61 -23.10 10.21
C GLN A 84 -5.13 -21.64 10.22
N THR A 85 -4.03 -21.34 10.89
CA THR A 85 -3.45 -20.00 10.97
C THR A 85 -3.05 -19.52 9.57
N MET A 86 -2.45 -20.38 8.75
CA MET A 86 -2.11 -20.05 7.37
C MET A 86 -3.36 -19.71 6.53
N ALA A 87 -4.45 -20.45 6.70
CA ALA A 87 -5.71 -20.18 6.02
C ALA A 87 -6.34 -18.86 6.50
N GLU A 88 -6.36 -18.61 7.81
CA GLU A 88 -6.89 -17.37 8.40
C GLU A 88 -6.12 -16.13 7.92
N ILE A 89 -4.80 -16.19 7.87
CA ILE A 89 -3.94 -15.08 7.40
C ILE A 89 -4.16 -14.82 5.91
N ASN A 90 -4.20 -15.85 5.07
CA ASN A 90 -4.47 -15.70 3.64
C ASN A 90 -5.89 -15.17 3.36
N ALA A 91 -6.89 -15.60 4.13
CA ALA A 91 -8.25 -15.06 4.02
C ALA A 91 -8.33 -13.59 4.43
N THR A 92 -7.60 -13.20 5.49
CA THR A 92 -7.49 -11.81 5.93
C THR A 92 -6.85 -10.94 4.85
N TRP A 93 -5.73 -11.41 4.28
CA TRP A 93 -5.04 -10.70 3.21
C TRP A 93 -5.87 -10.57 1.93
N ARG A 94 -6.64 -11.60 1.57
CA ARG A 94 -7.56 -11.53 0.42
C ARG A 94 -8.60 -10.43 0.61
N GLN A 95 -9.22 -10.33 1.79
CA GLN A 95 -10.19 -9.26 2.04
C GLN A 95 -9.54 -7.88 2.10
N PHE A 96 -8.31 -7.77 2.62
CA PHE A 96 -7.53 -6.53 2.56
C PHE A 96 -7.37 -6.05 1.11
N ILE A 97 -6.91 -6.94 0.22
CA ILE A 97 -6.74 -6.63 -1.21
C ILE A 97 -8.08 -6.33 -1.89
N ALA A 98 -9.17 -7.03 -1.53
CA ALA A 98 -10.50 -6.70 -2.03
C ALA A 98 -10.93 -5.27 -1.65
N CYS A 99 -10.61 -4.81 -0.43
CA CYS A 99 -10.89 -3.45 0.00
C CYS A 99 -10.03 -2.40 -0.70
N VAL A 100 -8.76 -2.73 -0.99
CA VAL A 100 -7.91 -1.91 -1.87
C VAL A 100 -8.54 -1.79 -3.27
N ASN A 101 -8.97 -2.91 -3.85
CA ASN A 101 -9.63 -2.94 -5.17
C ASN A 101 -10.97 -2.22 -5.18
N ALA A 102 -11.68 -2.15 -4.05
CA ALA A 102 -12.89 -1.36 -3.87
C ALA A 102 -12.64 0.15 -3.71
N GLY A 103 -11.38 0.55 -3.46
CA GLY A 103 -11.04 1.94 -3.13
C GLY A 103 -11.62 2.40 -1.79
N ASP A 104 -11.93 1.47 -0.87
CA ASP A 104 -12.53 1.78 0.44
C ASP A 104 -11.43 1.86 1.52
N LEU A 105 -10.84 3.05 1.66
CA LEU A 105 -9.72 3.26 2.57
C LEU A 105 -10.11 3.07 4.05
N ALA A 106 -11.34 3.44 4.44
CA ALA A 106 -11.81 3.23 5.80
C ALA A 106 -11.89 1.73 6.15
N ARG A 107 -12.23 0.87 5.19
CA ARG A 107 -12.16 -0.60 5.34
C ARG A 107 -10.74 -1.16 5.25
N VAL A 108 -9.86 -0.58 4.44
CA VAL A 108 -8.43 -0.92 4.44
C VAL A 108 -7.82 -0.69 5.83
N PHE A 109 -8.09 0.46 6.44
CA PHE A 109 -7.62 0.78 7.79
C PHE A 109 -8.22 -0.12 8.88
N ALA A 110 -9.36 -0.78 8.63
CA ALA A 110 -9.93 -1.74 9.55
C ALA A 110 -9.10 -3.03 9.67
N PHE A 111 -8.20 -3.32 8.71
CA PHE A 111 -7.25 -4.43 8.80
C PHE A 111 -5.94 -4.07 9.50
N LEU A 112 -5.76 -2.82 9.91
CA LEU A 112 -4.56 -2.36 10.60
C LEU A 112 -4.83 -2.31 12.11
N SER A 113 -3.83 -2.65 12.93
CA SER A 113 -3.92 -2.44 14.38
C SER A 113 -3.88 -0.93 14.71
N ASP A 114 -4.37 -0.53 15.89
CA ASP A 114 -4.26 0.86 16.34
C ASP A 114 -2.80 1.32 16.47
N HIS A 115 -1.89 0.40 16.77
CA HIS A 115 -0.46 0.67 16.78
C HIS A 115 0.04 0.99 15.36
N LYS A 116 -0.34 0.19 14.36
CA LYS A 116 0.04 0.43 12.96
C LYS A 116 -0.52 1.75 12.42
N VAL A 117 -1.81 2.02 12.64
CA VAL A 117 -2.48 3.25 12.18
C VAL A 117 -1.81 4.48 12.77
N ARG A 118 -1.49 4.48 14.07
CA ARG A 118 -0.76 5.59 14.70
C ARG A 118 0.65 5.74 14.11
N GLY A 119 1.34 4.63 13.85
CA GLY A 119 2.65 4.64 13.20
C GLY A 119 2.62 5.32 11.83
N ASP A 120 1.61 5.01 11.01
CA ASP A 120 1.41 5.64 9.70
C ASP A 120 1.08 7.13 9.84
N PHE A 121 0.18 7.48 10.77
CA PHE A 121 -0.17 8.89 11.02
C PHE A 121 0.99 9.71 11.57
N VAL A 122 1.94 9.14 12.31
CA VAL A 122 3.16 9.86 12.69
C VAL A 122 3.93 10.32 11.46
N PHE A 123 4.03 9.47 10.43
CA PHE A 123 4.66 9.85 9.17
C PHE A 123 3.84 10.90 8.41
N ASP A 124 2.52 10.71 8.30
CA ASP A 124 1.63 11.66 7.61
C ASP A 124 1.70 13.05 8.26
N VAL A 125 1.61 13.14 9.58
CA VAL A 125 1.74 14.39 10.34
C VAL A 125 3.11 15.03 10.11
N ALA A 126 4.18 14.24 10.16
CA ALA A 126 5.54 14.74 9.89
C ALA A 126 5.71 15.25 8.45
N SER A 127 4.96 14.69 7.50
CA SER A 127 4.91 15.14 6.09
C SER A 127 4.02 16.37 5.85
N GLY A 128 3.29 16.83 6.89
CA GLY A 128 2.45 18.01 6.84
C GLY A 128 0.97 17.73 6.61
N ALA A 129 0.51 16.48 6.70
CA ALA A 129 -0.91 16.16 6.64
C ALA A 129 -1.66 16.80 7.81
N SER A 130 -2.84 17.36 7.52
CA SER A 130 -3.76 17.87 8.53
C SER A 130 -4.90 16.87 8.76
N GLU A 131 -5.46 16.85 9.96
CA GLU A 131 -6.65 16.03 10.26
C GLU A 131 -7.82 16.36 9.32
N ASP A 132 -7.99 17.64 9.01
CA ASP A 132 -9.09 18.15 8.19
C ASP A 132 -8.96 17.82 6.71
N ASP A 133 -7.77 17.45 6.23
CA ASP A 133 -7.54 16.98 4.87
C ASP A 133 -7.53 15.44 4.80
N LEU A 134 -6.80 14.79 5.73
CA LEU A 134 -6.57 13.35 5.67
C LEU A 134 -7.83 12.55 6.02
N ILE A 135 -8.57 12.93 7.06
CA ILE A 135 -9.73 12.14 7.48
C ILE A 135 -10.84 12.16 6.42
N PRO A 136 -11.22 13.32 5.82
CA PRO A 136 -12.18 13.31 4.72
C PRO A 136 -11.71 12.51 3.50
N TYR A 137 -10.39 12.48 3.23
CA TYR A 137 -9.84 11.63 2.17
C TYR A 137 -10.02 10.14 2.46
N LEU A 138 -9.70 9.68 3.67
CA LEU A 138 -9.89 8.27 4.08
C LEU A 138 -11.37 7.86 4.12
N MET A 139 -12.26 8.82 4.43
CA MET A 139 -13.71 8.61 4.51
C MET A 139 -14.46 8.91 3.21
N ALA A 140 -13.74 9.17 2.11
CA ALA A 140 -14.35 9.46 0.82
C ALA A 140 -15.19 8.27 0.34
N THR A 141 -16.22 8.54 -0.47
CA THR A 141 -17.02 7.48 -1.08
C THR A 141 -16.12 6.53 -1.87
N PRO A 142 -16.15 5.21 -1.60
CA PRO A 142 -15.33 4.26 -2.32
C PRO A 142 -15.59 4.28 -3.82
N VAL A 143 -14.50 4.23 -4.60
CA VAL A 143 -14.55 4.10 -6.06
C VAL A 143 -13.68 2.90 -6.44
N PRO A 144 -14.27 1.80 -6.93
CA PRO A 144 -13.50 0.64 -7.33
C PRO A 144 -12.45 0.97 -8.38
N LEU A 145 -11.29 0.33 -8.25
CA LEU A 145 -10.22 0.45 -9.23
C LEU A 145 -10.69 -0.09 -10.59
N PRO A 146 -10.31 0.55 -11.71
CA PRO A 146 -10.53 -0.01 -13.04
C PRO A 146 -9.89 -1.40 -13.15
N ALA A 147 -10.48 -2.30 -13.96
CA ALA A 147 -10.03 -3.69 -14.06
C ALA A 147 -8.52 -3.85 -14.39
N GLY A 148 -7.94 -2.94 -15.17
CA GLY A 148 -6.51 -2.95 -15.49
C GLY A 148 -5.58 -2.42 -14.39
N ALA A 149 -6.13 -1.90 -13.30
CA ALA A 149 -5.41 -1.36 -12.14
C ALA A 149 -5.73 -2.11 -10.83
N ALA A 150 -6.61 -3.11 -10.87
CA ALA A 150 -6.93 -3.93 -9.71
C ALA A 150 -5.72 -4.78 -9.31
N ALA A 151 -5.43 -4.81 -8.01
CA ALA A 151 -4.34 -5.58 -7.44
C ALA A 151 -4.69 -7.08 -7.39
N PRO A 152 -3.79 -7.95 -7.85
CA PRO A 152 -3.93 -9.39 -7.63
C PRO A 152 -3.66 -9.75 -6.16
N VAL A 153 -4.13 -10.92 -5.74
CA VAL A 153 -3.72 -11.52 -4.47
C VAL A 153 -2.77 -12.69 -4.73
N PHE A 154 -1.72 -12.75 -3.93
CA PHE A 154 -0.77 -13.86 -3.93
C PHE A 154 -0.80 -14.50 -2.54
N PRO A 155 -1.12 -15.80 -2.43
CA PRO A 155 -1.18 -16.46 -1.13
C PRO A 155 0.21 -16.62 -0.54
N PHE A 156 0.35 -16.28 0.75
CA PHE A 156 1.58 -16.52 1.51
C PHE A 156 1.81 -18.02 1.64
N GLN A 157 3.00 -18.46 1.24
CA GLN A 157 3.45 -19.85 1.35
C GLN A 157 4.28 -20.09 2.62
N ASP A 158 4.96 -19.05 3.10
CA ASP A 158 5.74 -19.11 4.33
C ASP A 158 5.14 -18.17 5.37
N VAL A 159 4.50 -18.76 6.38
CA VAL A 159 3.85 -18.08 7.49
C VAL A 159 4.51 -18.54 8.77
N ARG A 160 5.07 -17.60 9.53
CA ARG A 160 5.87 -17.86 10.72
C ARG A 160 5.18 -17.34 11.97
N VAL A 161 5.01 -18.18 12.98
CA VAL A 161 4.57 -17.78 14.31
C VAL A 161 5.79 -17.36 15.12
N LEU A 162 5.77 -16.14 15.64
CA LEU A 162 6.84 -15.57 16.46
C LEU A 162 6.67 -15.99 17.93
N ASP A 163 7.73 -15.86 18.72
CA ASP A 163 7.74 -16.21 20.14
C ASP A 163 6.67 -15.49 20.98
N ASP A 164 6.22 -14.31 20.53
CA ASP A 164 5.18 -13.51 21.17
C ASP A 164 3.76 -13.82 20.66
N GLY A 165 3.61 -14.81 19.79
CA GLY A 165 2.34 -15.24 19.22
C GLY A 165 1.86 -14.42 18.02
N ARG A 166 2.60 -13.39 17.59
CA ARG A 166 2.34 -12.70 16.32
C ARG A 166 2.75 -13.57 15.14
N VAL A 167 2.27 -13.21 13.96
CA VAL A 167 2.54 -13.96 12.72
C VAL A 167 3.28 -13.09 11.73
N ALA A 168 4.45 -13.53 11.28
CA ALA A 168 5.21 -12.89 10.22
C ALA A 168 4.98 -13.58 8.88
N VAL A 169 4.84 -12.80 7.82
CA VAL A 169 4.86 -13.27 6.43
C VAL A 169 5.79 -12.38 5.62
N VAL A 170 6.35 -12.93 4.56
CA VAL A 170 7.01 -12.14 3.52
C VAL A 170 6.04 -12.01 2.36
N ALA A 171 5.61 -10.79 2.07
CA ALA A 171 4.77 -10.53 0.92
C ALA A 171 5.58 -10.76 -0.36
N PRO A 172 4.99 -11.46 -1.34
CA PRO A 172 5.60 -11.60 -2.65
C PRO A 172 5.59 -10.22 -3.32
N ASP A 173 6.75 -9.57 -3.34
CA ASP A 173 7.00 -8.33 -4.08
C ASP A 173 7.51 -8.66 -5.50
N GLU A 174 7.25 -7.77 -6.46
CA GLU A 174 7.88 -7.81 -7.79
C GLU A 174 9.37 -7.42 -7.72
N GLY A 175 9.81 -6.77 -6.64
CA GLY A 175 11.19 -6.45 -6.34
C GLY A 175 11.94 -7.52 -5.53
N ASP A 176 13.28 -7.48 -5.58
CA ASP A 176 14.16 -8.34 -4.76
C ASP A 176 14.11 -8.00 -3.25
N GLN A 177 13.36 -6.97 -2.86
CA GLN A 177 13.33 -6.42 -1.50
C GLN A 177 12.06 -6.87 -0.78
N GLY A 178 12.02 -8.12 -0.31
CA GLY A 178 10.83 -8.69 0.34
C GLY A 178 10.24 -7.80 1.43
N GLU A 179 8.93 -7.54 1.36
CA GLU A 179 8.18 -6.83 2.40
C GLU A 179 7.75 -7.80 3.48
N VAL A 180 8.02 -7.47 4.75
CA VAL A 180 7.57 -8.25 5.90
C VAL A 180 6.34 -7.58 6.50
N LEU A 181 5.27 -8.37 6.64
CA LEU A 181 4.07 -7.99 7.38
C LEU A 181 4.01 -8.81 8.68
N ILE A 182 3.76 -8.13 9.79
CA ILE A 182 3.53 -8.75 11.09
C ILE A 182 2.06 -8.59 11.46
N PHE A 183 1.37 -9.71 11.63
CA PHE A 183 -0.02 -9.79 12.04
C PHE A 183 -0.12 -10.04 13.55
N ILE A 184 -1.07 -9.37 14.19
CA ILE A 184 -1.51 -9.64 15.57
C ILE A 184 -2.94 -10.17 15.55
N LYS A 185 -3.26 -11.07 16.48
CA LYS A 185 -4.64 -11.52 16.70
C LYS A 185 -5.30 -10.63 17.75
N ASP A 186 -6.36 -9.93 17.36
CA ASP A 186 -7.20 -9.12 18.24
C ASP A 186 -8.63 -9.67 18.24
N GLY A 187 -9.03 -10.28 19.35
CA GLY A 187 -10.22 -11.12 19.42
C GLY A 187 -10.18 -12.24 18.36
N ASP A 188 -11.18 -12.24 17.48
CA ASP A 188 -11.31 -13.24 16.40
C ASP A 188 -10.70 -12.76 15.06
N ARG A 189 -9.96 -11.65 15.06
CA ARG A 189 -9.48 -11.00 13.82
C ARG A 189 -7.96 -10.92 13.79
N TRP A 190 -7.40 -11.13 12.61
CA TRP A 190 -6.00 -10.82 12.33
C TRP A 190 -5.89 -9.40 11.78
N LEU A 191 -4.94 -8.63 12.31
CA LEU A 191 -4.66 -7.26 11.91
C LEU A 191 -3.17 -7.10 11.61
N VAL A 192 -2.82 -6.30 10.60
CA VAL A 192 -1.43 -5.90 10.37
C VAL A 192 -1.02 -4.91 11.46
N ASP A 193 -0.03 -5.29 12.25
CA ASP A 193 0.49 -4.54 13.38
C ASP A 193 1.78 -3.79 13.06
N TYR A 194 2.57 -4.35 12.14
CA TYR A 194 3.84 -3.80 11.74
C TYR A 194 4.18 -4.19 10.29
N GLN A 195 4.89 -3.31 9.59
CA GLN A 195 5.38 -3.56 8.24
C GLN A 195 6.79 -3.00 8.08
N PHE A 196 7.63 -3.69 7.32
CA PHE A 196 8.94 -3.18 6.93
C PHE A 196 9.48 -3.91 5.71
N TYR A 197 10.32 -3.24 4.94
CA TYR A 197 11.04 -3.86 3.82
C TYR A 197 12.37 -4.44 4.30
N LEU A 198 12.69 -5.67 3.92
CA LEU A 198 14.03 -6.21 4.17
C LEU A 198 15.08 -5.32 3.50
N THR A 199 16.29 -5.19 4.03
CA THR A 199 17.37 -4.54 3.26
C THR A 199 17.77 -5.44 2.10
N GLN A 200 17.98 -4.91 0.89
CA GLN A 200 18.60 -5.70 -0.18
C GLN A 200 19.89 -6.31 0.36
N GLY A 201 20.04 -7.62 0.22
CA GLY A 201 21.18 -8.35 0.74
C GLY A 201 22.46 -7.64 0.32
N GLY A 202 23.20 -7.10 1.29
CA GLY A 202 24.59 -6.72 1.04
C GLY A 202 25.25 -7.94 0.41
N THR A 203 25.89 -7.74 -0.74
CA THR A 203 26.72 -8.78 -1.38
C THR A 203 27.49 -9.49 -0.28
N PRO A 204 27.43 -10.83 -0.17
CA PRO A 204 28.22 -11.54 0.83
C PRO A 204 29.66 -11.06 0.69
N GLU A 205 30.21 -10.45 1.74
CA GLU A 205 31.61 -10.10 1.76
C GLU A 205 32.36 -11.41 1.45
N ALA A 206 32.99 -11.47 0.28
CA ALA A 206 33.66 -12.67 -0.18
C ALA A 206 34.66 -13.05 0.91
N GLY A 207 34.35 -14.13 1.63
CA GLY A 207 35.18 -14.62 2.72
C GLY A 207 36.61 -14.69 2.23
N THR A 208 37.49 -13.94 2.87
CA THR A 208 38.91 -13.96 2.52
C THR A 208 39.39 -15.40 2.75
N PRO A 209 40.02 -16.06 1.75
CA PRO A 209 40.54 -17.40 1.96
C PRO A 209 41.64 -17.33 3.01
N THR A 210 41.40 -17.94 4.18
CA THR A 210 42.48 -18.25 5.13
C THR A 210 43.47 -19.18 4.43
N THR A 211 44.70 -18.70 4.27
CA THR A 211 45.85 -19.46 3.76
C THR A 211 46.57 -20.18 4.89
#